data_AF-A0A959GXN7-F1
#
_entry.id   AF-A0A959GXN7-F1
#
_cell.length_a   1.000
_cell.length_b   1.000
_cell.length_c   1.000
_cell.angle_alpha   90.00
_cell.angle_beta   90.00
_cell.angle_gamma   90.00
#
_symmetry.space_group_name_H-M   'P 1'
#
loop_
_entity.id
_entity.type
_entity.pdbx_description
1 polymer ?
#
loop_
_entity_poly.entity_id
_entity_poly.type
_entity_poly.pdbx_seq_one_letter_code
_entity_poly.pdbx_strand_id
1 'polypeptide(L)' 'YYINDKPTGAVVGQQPFGGARASGTNDKAGSMLNMYRWLSPRTIKENFVPPTDYRYPFLAEE' A
#
# COMPACT_ATOMS: atom_id res chain seq x y z
N TYR A 1 0.40 -19.56 -8.33
CA TYR A 1 0.08 -20.80 -9.08
C TYR A 1 1.12 -21.83 -8.69
N TYR A 2 0.74 -23.12 -8.66
CA TYR A 2 1.57 -24.23 -8.18
C TYR A 2 2.04 -25.07 -9.38
N ILE A 3 3.32 -25.45 -9.41
CA ILE A 3 3.90 -26.27 -10.49
C ILE A 3 4.27 -27.64 -9.90
N ASN A 4 3.71 -28.71 -10.47
CA ASN A 4 3.95 -30.10 -10.05
C ASN A 4 3.73 -30.39 -8.56
N ASP A 5 2.90 -29.57 -7.91
CA ASP A 5 2.53 -29.70 -6.51
C ASP A 5 1.02 -29.43 -6.36
N LYS A 6 0.44 -29.95 -5.28
CA LYS A 6 -0.98 -29.75 -4.98
C LYS A 6 -1.28 -28.26 -4.74
N PRO A 7 -2.46 -27.76 -5.13
CA PRO A 7 -2.80 -26.34 -5.00
C PRO A 7 -3.31 -25.94 -3.59
N THR A 8 -2.95 -26.71 -2.56
CA THR A 8 -3.46 -26.58 -1.18
C THR A 8 -2.32 -26.55 -0.17
N GLY A 9 -2.60 -26.05 1.04
CA GLY A 9 -1.62 -26.05 2.14
C GLY A 9 -0.61 -24.90 2.09
N ALA A 10 -1.04 -23.70 1.74
CA ALA A 10 -0.16 -22.53 1.75
C ALA A 10 0.35 -22.25 3.18
N VAL A 11 1.65 -22.03 3.30
CA VAL A 11 2.33 -21.79 4.58
C VAL A 11 2.48 -20.30 4.82
N VAL A 12 2.14 -19.83 6.02
CA VAL A 12 2.27 -18.42 6.43
C VAL A 12 3.71 -17.95 6.21
N GLY A 13 3.88 -16.83 5.52
CA GLY A 13 5.20 -16.24 5.23
C GLY A 13 5.94 -16.84 4.04
N GLN A 14 5.43 -17.90 3.41
CA GLN A 14 6.04 -18.49 2.20
C GLN A 14 5.15 -18.34 0.96
N GLN A 15 3.88 -18.73 1.06
CA GLN A 15 2.89 -18.58 0.00
C GLN A 15 1.68 -17.84 0.56
N PRO A 16 1.68 -16.49 0.53
CA PRO A 16 0.53 -15.72 0.96
C PRO A 16 -0.74 -16.19 0.26
N PHE A 17 -1.80 -16.46 1.03
CA PHE A 17 -3.07 -16.90 0.45
C PHE A 17 -3.64 -15.81 -0.45
N GLY A 18 -4.12 -16.21 -1.63
CA GLY A 18 -4.63 -15.31 -2.64
C GLY A 18 -5.98 -15.77 -3.20
N GLY A 19 -6.65 -14.89 -3.92
CA GLY A 19 -7.88 -15.17 -4.64
C GLY A 19 -8.60 -13.90 -5.03
N ALA A 20 -8.81 -13.74 -6.33
CA ALA A 20 -9.52 -12.63 -6.96
C ALA A 20 -10.82 -13.14 -7.65
N ARG A 21 -11.46 -12.29 -8.47
CA ARG A 21 -12.73 -12.61 -9.18
C ARG A 21 -13.82 -12.98 -8.14
N ALA A 22 -14.59 -14.04 -8.39
CA ALA A 22 -15.62 -14.51 -7.46
C ALA A 22 -15.06 -15.04 -6.12
N SER A 23 -13.74 -15.19 -5.97
CA SER A 23 -13.08 -15.69 -4.75
C SER A 23 -12.66 -14.58 -3.77
N GLY A 24 -13.02 -13.32 -4.06
CA GLY A 24 -12.80 -12.16 -3.18
C GLY A 24 -11.79 -11.14 -3.70
N THR A 25 -11.17 -10.44 -2.76
CA THR A 25 -10.44 -9.16 -2.96
C THR A 25 -8.91 -9.28 -2.95
N ASN A 26 -8.37 -10.49 -2.76
CA ASN A 26 -6.93 -10.81 -2.82
C ASN A 26 -6.02 -10.14 -1.76
N ASP A 27 -6.60 -9.60 -0.69
CA ASP A 27 -5.97 -8.98 0.48
C ASP A 27 -6.09 -9.87 1.73
N LYS A 28 -5.73 -11.15 1.61
CA LYS A 28 -6.07 -12.20 2.58
C LYS A 28 -5.03 -12.39 3.69
N ALA A 29 -5.48 -13.02 4.78
CA ALA A 29 -4.65 -13.41 5.92
C ALA A 29 -3.41 -14.21 5.48
N GLY A 30 -2.29 -14.00 6.19
CA GLY A 30 -0.98 -14.52 5.82
C GLY A 30 -0.14 -13.58 4.94
N SER A 31 -0.65 -12.39 4.63
CA SER A 31 0.09 -11.28 3.99
C SER A 31 0.01 -9.99 4.81
N MET A 32 0.96 -9.07 4.60
CA MET A 32 0.91 -7.72 5.19
C MET A 32 -0.28 -6.89 4.66
N LEU A 33 -0.78 -7.17 3.46
CA LEU A 33 -1.90 -6.44 2.87
C LEU A 33 -3.18 -6.58 3.70
N ASN A 34 -3.42 -7.76 4.28
CA ASN A 34 -4.54 -7.94 5.21
C ASN A 34 -4.42 -7.07 6.45
N MET A 35 -3.20 -6.80 6.94
CA MET A 35 -3.00 -5.90 8.08
C MET A 35 -3.40 -4.46 7.72
N TYR A 36 -3.04 -4.00 6.50
CA TYR A 36 -3.41 -2.66 6.04
C TYR A 36 -4.91 -2.45 5.87
N ARG A 37 -5.72 -3.50 5.75
CA ARG A 37 -7.19 -3.38 5.70
C ARG A 37 -7.80 -2.89 7.01
N TRP A 38 -7.10 -3.09 8.12
CA TRP A 38 -7.54 -2.70 9.46
C TRP A 38 -6.86 -1.42 9.95
N LEU A 39 -6.08 -0.77 9.08
CA LEU A 39 -5.40 0.49 9.36
C LEU A 39 -6.04 1.61 8.54
N SER A 40 -6.13 2.79 9.14
CA SER A 40 -6.40 4.05 8.44
C SER A 40 -5.15 4.92 8.53
N PRO A 41 -4.20 4.80 7.57
CA PRO A 41 -2.92 5.49 7.66
C PRO A 41 -3.11 7.01 7.52
N ARG A 42 -2.36 7.78 8.32
CA ARG A 42 -2.25 9.24 8.19
C ARG A 42 -0.81 9.64 7.96
N THR A 43 -0.58 10.59 7.06
CA THR A 43 0.71 11.25 6.89
C THR A 43 0.70 12.58 7.62
N ILE A 44 1.82 12.95 8.23
CA ILE A 44 2.01 14.23 8.92
C ILE A 44 3.29 14.85 8.37
N LYS A 45 3.20 16.11 7.94
CA LYS A 45 4.34 16.90 7.50
C LYS A 45 4.44 18.13 8.40
N GLU A 46 5.62 18.37 8.95
CA GLU A 46 5.97 19.61 9.63
C GLU A 46 6.96 20.38 8.75
N ASN A 47 6.71 21.68 8.56
CA ASN A 47 7.63 22.56 7.85
C ASN A 47 8.14 23.61 8.83
N PHE A 48 9.42 23.52 9.20
CA PHE A 48 10.03 24.42 10.18
C PHE A 48 10.20 25.86 9.67
N VAL A 49 10.19 26.06 8.34
CA VAL A 49 10.31 27.38 7.71
C VAL A 49 9.27 27.48 6.59
N PRO A 50 7.99 27.78 6.91
CA PRO A 50 6.97 27.94 5.89
C PRO A 50 7.24 29.18 5.03
N PRO A 51 6.97 29.11 3.71
CA PRO A 51 7.05 30.30 2.86
C PRO A 51 6.05 31.35 3.35
N THR A 52 6.50 32.60 3.42
CA THR A 52 5.68 33.75 3.84
C THR A 52 5.05 34.48 2.65
N ASP A 53 5.48 34.18 1.43
CA ASP A 53 4.94 34.70 0.17
C ASP A 53 4.51 33.51 -0.72
N TYR A 54 3.37 33.66 -1.40
CA TYR A 54 2.81 32.65 -2.28
C TYR A 54 3.36 32.74 -3.71
N ARG A 55 3.95 33.88 -4.08
CA ARG A 55 4.43 34.15 -5.44
C ARG A 55 5.69 33.33 -5.73
N TYR A 56 5.74 32.78 -6.93
CA TYR A 56 6.87 32.01 -7.40
C TYR A 56 7.85 32.89 -8.18
N PRO A 57 9.17 32.58 -8.18
CA PRO A 57 10.18 33.41 -8.85
C PRO A 57 9.95 33.66 -10.34
N PHE A 58 9.27 32.75 -11.06
CA PHE A 58 9.00 32.91 -12.50
C PHE A 58 7.92 33.96 -12.82
N LEU A 59 7.25 34.53 -11.82
CA LEU A 59 6.26 35.60 -11.98
C LEU A 59 6.86 37.00 -11.87
N ALA A 60 8.16 37.12 -11.60
CA ALA A 60 8.83 38.41 -11.57
C ALA A 60 8.96 38.97 -13.00
N GLU A 61 8.63 40.25 -13.18
CA GLU A 61 9.04 41.00 -14.37
C GLU A 61 10.57 41.16 -14.35
N GLU A 62 11.18 41.16 -15.54
CA GLU A 62 12.63 41.26 -15.74
C GLU A 62 13.20 42.60 -15.27
#